data_AF-A0A643CZN2-F1
#
_entry.id   AF-A0A643CZN2-F1
#
_cell.length_a   1.000
_cell.length_b   1.000
_cell.length_c   1.000
_cell.angle_alpha   90.00
_cell.angle_beta   90.00
_cell.angle_gamma   90.00
#
_symmetry.space_group_name_H-M   'P 1'
#
loop_
_entity.id
_entity.type
_entity.pdbx_description
1 polymer ?
#
loop_
_entity_poly.entity_id
_entity_poly.type
_entity_poly.pdbx_seq_one_letter_code
_entity_poly.pdbx_strand_id
1 'polypeptide(L)'
;SLSGLLSNLDAHSSFLNEKDFNDMKIQTNGEFGGLGITVGMKDGALTVVSPIEGTPADKAGIKSGDIILKINDEATLGINLNDAVDKMRGKPKTQITLTIFRKGATKPFDVTLTREIIKIESVYAKMIENENILYLRVTNFDKNVVDVASKELKKYPNVKGVILDLRNNPGGLLNQAIGLVNLFVDKGVIVSQKG
;
A
#
# COMPACT_ATOMS: atom_id res chain seq x y z
N SER A 1 7.92 -26.19 -17.65
CA SER A 1 7.31 -25.88 -16.33
C SER A 1 5.88 -25.42 -16.55
N LEU A 2 5.00 -25.50 -15.54
CA LEU A 2 3.59 -25.05 -15.65
C LEU A 2 3.50 -23.57 -16.09
N SER A 3 4.45 -22.73 -15.66
CA SER A 3 4.61 -21.34 -16.10
C SER A 3 4.86 -21.19 -17.60
N GLY A 4 5.52 -22.16 -18.24
CA GLY A 4 5.77 -22.19 -19.70
C GLY A 4 4.57 -22.66 -20.53
N LEU A 5 3.57 -23.31 -19.92
CA LEU A 5 2.32 -23.68 -20.59
C LEU A 5 1.30 -22.53 -20.57
N LEU A 6 1.30 -21.71 -19.51
CA LEU A 6 0.36 -20.61 -19.32
C LEU A 6 0.74 -19.31 -20.06
N SER A 7 2.03 -19.11 -20.32
CA SER A 7 2.54 -17.96 -21.10
C SER A 7 2.14 -18.00 -22.58
N ASN A 8 1.62 -19.13 -23.07
CA ASN A 8 1.18 -19.32 -24.47
C ASN A 8 -0.34 -19.16 -24.68
N LEU A 9 -1.13 -18.87 -23.63
CA LEU A 9 -2.58 -18.63 -23.77
C LEU A 9 -2.88 -17.15 -24.06
N ASP A 10 -2.49 -16.25 -23.16
CA ASP A 10 -2.48 -14.80 -23.39
C ASP A 10 -1.54 -14.07 -22.40
N ALA A 11 -1.32 -12.77 -22.61
CA ALA A 11 -0.44 -11.93 -21.79
C ALA A 11 -0.96 -11.67 -20.35
N HIS A 12 -2.16 -12.15 -20.00
CA HIS A 12 -2.78 -11.97 -18.68
C HIS A 12 -2.93 -13.29 -17.91
N SER A 13 -2.50 -14.40 -18.50
CA SER A 13 -2.51 -15.74 -17.90
C SER A 13 -1.23 -15.99 -17.13
N SER A 14 -1.29 -15.87 -15.80
CA SER A 14 -0.16 -16.13 -14.91
C SER A 14 -0.48 -17.19 -13.86
N PHE A 15 0.46 -18.11 -13.61
CA PHE A 15 0.44 -18.94 -12.41
C PHE A 15 0.93 -18.09 -11.22
N LEU A 16 0.07 -17.94 -10.21
CA LEU A 16 0.44 -17.26 -8.98
C LEU A 16 1.02 -18.27 -8.00
N ASN A 17 2.28 -18.08 -7.62
CA ASN A 17 2.82 -18.75 -6.45
C ASN A 17 2.21 -18.14 -5.16
N GLU A 18 2.46 -18.76 -4.01
CA GLU A 18 1.89 -18.32 -2.73
C GLU A 18 2.23 -16.86 -2.39
N LYS A 19 3.44 -16.41 -2.73
CA LYS A 19 3.87 -15.02 -2.50
C LYS A 19 3.09 -14.05 -3.38
N ASP A 20 3.04 -14.30 -4.69
CA ASP A 20 2.34 -13.44 -5.64
C ASP A 20 0.84 -13.37 -5.34
N PHE A 21 0.26 -14.49 -4.91
CA PHE A 21 -1.13 -14.55 -4.45
C PHE A 21 -1.37 -13.69 -3.20
N ASN A 22 -0.46 -13.75 -2.22
CA ASN A 22 -0.56 -12.92 -1.01
C ASN A 22 -0.38 -11.43 -1.32
N ASP A 23 0.56 -11.07 -2.19
CA ASP A 23 0.76 -9.69 -2.63
C ASP A 23 -0.47 -9.16 -3.39
N MET A 24 -1.04 -9.95 -4.31
CA MET A 24 -2.30 -9.62 -4.99
C MET A 24 -3.43 -9.42 -3.98
N LYS A 25 -3.55 -10.28 -2.98
CA LYS A 25 -4.57 -10.17 -1.93
C LYS A 25 -4.43 -8.88 -1.12
N ILE A 26 -3.20 -8.48 -0.77
CA ILE A 26 -2.93 -7.21 -0.10
C ILE A 26 -3.37 -6.04 -0.98
N GLN A 27 -2.99 -6.05 -2.25
CA GLN A 27 -3.37 -5.01 -3.20
C GLN A 27 -4.90 -4.89 -3.34
N THR A 28 -5.62 -6.00 -3.44
CA THR A 28 -7.09 -5.95 -3.58
C THR A 28 -7.81 -5.62 -2.27
N ASN A 29 -7.23 -5.97 -1.13
CA ASN A 29 -7.82 -5.65 0.18
C ASN A 29 -7.51 -4.22 0.63
N GLY A 30 -6.47 -3.60 0.09
CA GLY A 30 -6.01 -2.28 0.54
C GLY A 30 -5.48 -2.30 1.98
N GLU A 31 -5.15 -3.47 2.52
CA GLU A 31 -4.63 -3.60 3.88
C GLU A 31 -3.77 -4.86 4.05
N PHE A 32 -2.83 -4.80 5.00
CA PHE A 32 -1.98 -5.93 5.36
C PHE A 32 -1.58 -5.88 6.84
N GLY A 33 -1.20 -7.03 7.40
CA GLY A 33 -0.64 -7.09 8.74
C GLY A 33 0.83 -6.68 8.77
N GLY A 34 1.19 -5.66 9.55
CA GLY A 34 2.56 -5.15 9.59
C GLY A 34 2.77 -4.00 10.57
N LEU A 35 3.84 -3.24 10.34
CA LEU A 35 4.32 -2.20 11.26
C LEU A 35 3.98 -0.78 10.79
N GLY A 36 3.67 -0.61 9.51
CA GLY A 36 3.42 0.68 8.90
C GLY A 36 4.69 1.51 8.70
N ILE A 37 5.76 0.90 8.20
CA ILE A 37 6.96 1.65 7.81
C ILE A 37 7.42 1.26 6.40
N THR A 38 7.79 2.29 5.64
CA THR A 38 8.42 2.16 4.33
C THR A 38 9.93 2.08 4.53
N VAL A 39 10.53 1.04 3.97
CA VAL A 39 11.96 0.79 4.03
C VAL A 39 12.57 0.74 2.63
N GLY A 40 13.87 0.98 2.54
CA GLY A 40 14.65 0.82 1.34
C GLY A 40 16.10 0.47 1.69
N MET A 41 16.85 0.07 0.67
CA MET A 41 18.30 -0.10 0.82
C MET A 41 18.99 1.22 0.54
N LYS A 42 19.80 1.70 1.50
CA LYS A 42 20.64 2.88 1.35
C LYS A 42 22.05 2.52 1.76
N ASP A 43 23.02 2.72 0.86
CA ASP A 43 24.43 2.41 1.08
C ASP A 43 24.66 0.96 1.58
N GLY A 44 23.84 0.01 1.09
CA GLY A 44 23.89 -1.40 1.48
C GLY A 44 23.23 -1.74 2.82
N ALA A 45 22.65 -0.77 3.52
CA ALA A 45 21.95 -0.97 4.79
C ALA A 45 20.42 -0.82 4.65
N LEU A 46 19.68 -1.67 5.35
CA LEU A 46 18.23 -1.56 5.46
C LEU A 46 17.86 -0.31 6.25
N THR A 47 17.23 0.65 5.58
CA THR A 47 16.99 1.99 6.12
C THR A 47 15.52 2.36 6.03
N VAL A 48 15.00 3.01 7.06
CA VAL A 48 13.66 3.57 7.10
C VAL A 48 13.59 4.79 6.19
N VAL A 49 12.71 4.72 5.20
CA VAL A 49 12.35 5.87 4.35
C VAL A 49 11.42 6.78 5.14
N SER A 50 10.31 6.22 5.64
CA SER A 50 9.35 6.95 6.47
C SER A 50 8.44 5.99 7.24
N PRO A 51 8.05 6.32 8.49
CA PRO A 51 6.89 5.71 9.11
C PRO A 51 5.60 6.23 8.46
N ILE A 52 4.54 5.44 8.50
CA ILE A 52 3.19 5.84 8.12
C ILE A 52 2.51 6.40 9.36
N GLU A 53 1.96 7.60 9.27
CA GLU A 53 1.32 8.29 10.40
C GLU A 53 0.24 7.42 11.08
N GLY A 54 0.23 7.42 12.42
CA GLY A 54 -0.76 6.70 13.23
C GLY A 54 -0.56 5.18 13.30
N THR A 55 0.46 4.63 12.63
CA THR A 55 0.77 3.18 12.66
C THR A 55 1.67 2.81 13.84
N PRO A 56 1.87 1.50 14.14
CA PRO A 56 2.77 1.08 15.21
C PRO A 56 4.16 1.68 15.14
N ALA A 57 4.75 1.78 13.94
CA ALA A 57 6.08 2.35 13.74
C ALA A 57 6.15 3.84 14.11
N ASP A 58 5.16 4.61 13.68
CA ASP A 58 5.06 6.03 14.00
C ASP A 58 4.88 6.24 15.51
N LYS A 59 3.95 5.50 16.13
CA LYS A 59 3.70 5.52 17.59
C LYS A 59 4.93 5.10 18.39
N ALA A 60 5.74 4.19 17.87
CA ALA A 60 6.99 3.74 18.49
C ALA A 60 8.15 4.74 18.30
N GLY A 61 7.92 5.85 17.58
CA GLY A 61 8.92 6.90 17.38
C GLY A 61 10.05 6.52 16.42
N ILE A 62 9.80 5.59 15.50
CA ILE A 62 10.69 5.30 14.37
C ILE A 62 10.73 6.53 13.46
N LYS A 63 11.91 6.87 12.93
CA LYS A 63 12.13 8.08 12.13
C LYS A 63 12.75 7.76 10.78
N SER A 64 12.52 8.64 9.82
CA SER A 64 13.24 8.62 8.54
C SER A 64 14.75 8.63 8.78
N GLY A 65 15.48 7.78 8.06
CA GLY A 65 16.92 7.62 8.19
C GLY A 65 17.38 6.68 9.32
N ASP A 66 16.47 6.10 10.09
CA ASP A 66 16.80 5.00 11.01
C ASP A 66 17.32 3.79 10.23
N ILE A 67 18.41 3.20 10.70
CA ILE A 67 18.98 1.97 10.14
C ILE A 67 18.51 0.80 10.98
N ILE A 68 17.85 -0.17 10.34
CA ILE A 68 17.41 -1.40 11.00
C ILE A 68 18.58 -2.38 10.95
N LEU A 69 19.21 -2.64 12.08
CA LEU A 69 20.36 -3.55 12.21
C LEU A 69 19.94 -5.00 12.43
N LYS A 70 18.80 -5.21 13.10
CA LYS A 70 18.22 -6.53 13.34
C LYS A 70 16.71 -6.52 13.24
N ILE A 71 16.16 -7.64 12.81
CA ILE A 71 14.75 -7.98 12.89
C ILE A 71 14.63 -9.22 13.77
N ASN A 72 14.06 -9.04 14.97
CA ASN A 72 14.22 -9.95 16.11
C ASN A 72 15.71 -10.21 16.36
N ASP A 73 16.13 -11.47 16.37
CA ASP A 73 17.51 -11.87 16.63
C ASP A 73 18.39 -11.94 15.37
N GLU A 74 17.81 -11.70 14.19
CA GLU A 74 18.50 -11.84 12.90
C GLU A 74 19.07 -10.50 12.42
N ALA A 75 20.36 -10.49 12.07
CA ALA A 75 21.02 -9.33 11.48
C ALA A 75 20.51 -9.05 10.06
N THR A 76 20.36 -7.77 9.73
CA THR A 76 19.92 -7.31 8.40
C THR A 76 21.08 -7.03 7.44
N LEU A 77 22.33 -7.24 7.87
CA LEU A 77 23.49 -7.05 7.00
C LEU A 77 23.44 -8.06 5.84
N GLY A 78 23.37 -7.57 4.61
CA GLY A 78 23.25 -8.42 3.42
C GLY A 78 21.86 -9.01 3.19
N ILE A 79 20.85 -8.62 4.00
CA ILE A 79 19.47 -9.05 3.77
C ILE A 79 18.94 -8.45 2.46
N ASN A 80 18.16 -9.24 1.71
CA ASN A 80 17.39 -8.69 0.60
C ASN A 80 16.25 -7.82 1.15
N LEU A 81 15.92 -6.73 0.45
CA LEU A 81 14.80 -5.85 0.82
C LEU A 81 13.48 -6.62 0.96
N ASN A 82 13.20 -7.55 0.05
CA ASN A 82 11.96 -8.34 0.07
C ASN A 82 11.90 -9.25 1.30
N ASP A 83 12.99 -9.94 1.63
CA ASP A 83 13.05 -10.80 2.81
C ASP A 83 12.85 -10.00 4.12
N ALA A 84 13.42 -8.80 4.18
CA ALA A 84 13.21 -7.90 5.30
C ALA A 84 11.73 -7.47 5.43
N VAL A 85 11.11 -7.10 4.31
CA VAL A 85 9.68 -6.74 4.25
C VAL A 85 8.80 -7.91 4.70
N ASP A 86 9.10 -9.12 4.23
CA ASP A 86 8.33 -10.33 4.58
C ASP A 86 8.46 -10.68 6.07
N LYS A 87 9.63 -10.50 6.68
CA LYS A 87 9.82 -10.66 8.14
C LYS A 87 9.09 -9.59 8.97
N MET A 88 9.02 -8.35 8.47
CA MET A 88 8.32 -7.26 9.15
C MET A 88 6.80 -7.39 9.03
N ARG A 89 6.31 -7.92 7.91
CA ARG A 89 4.92 -8.35 7.75
C ARG A 89 4.61 -9.52 8.69
N GLY A 90 3.34 -9.74 8.96
CA GLY A 90 2.90 -10.86 9.78
C GLY A 90 1.51 -10.70 10.35
N LYS A 91 1.06 -11.70 11.10
CA LYS A 91 -0.29 -11.69 11.69
C LYS A 91 -0.45 -10.49 12.65
N PRO A 92 -1.55 -9.73 12.55
CA PRO A 92 -1.84 -8.68 13.52
C PRO A 92 -1.82 -9.21 14.95
N LYS A 93 -1.50 -8.34 15.91
CA LYS A 93 -1.35 -8.61 17.35
C LYS A 93 -0.13 -9.46 17.73
N THR A 94 0.71 -9.86 16.77
CA THR A 94 2.01 -10.48 17.07
C THR A 94 3.07 -9.41 17.28
N GLN A 95 4.07 -9.71 18.10
CA GLN A 95 5.19 -8.79 18.36
C GLN A 95 6.36 -9.03 17.40
N ILE A 96 7.16 -7.98 17.24
CA ILE A 96 8.46 -8.01 16.58
C ILE A 96 9.37 -7.00 17.27
N THR A 97 10.66 -7.29 17.37
CA THR A 97 11.63 -6.34 17.89
C THR A 97 12.55 -5.90 16.76
N LEU A 98 12.75 -4.60 16.60
CA LEU A 98 13.72 -4.05 15.66
C LEU A 98 14.88 -3.43 16.44
N THR A 99 16.12 -3.82 16.15
CA THR A 99 17.29 -3.12 16.66
C THR A 99 17.62 -1.98 15.70
N ILE A 100 17.52 -0.74 16.18
CA ILE A 100 17.67 0.47 15.39
C ILE A 100 18.98 1.18 15.73
N PHE A 101 19.66 1.67 14.69
CA PHE A 101 20.70 2.68 14.83
C PHE A 101 20.23 3.99 14.21
N ARG A 102 20.23 5.06 15.02
CA ARG A 102 19.82 6.40 14.61
C ARG A 102 21.03 7.32 14.59
N LYS A 103 21.21 8.09 13.52
CA LYS A 103 22.30 9.07 13.42
C LYS A 103 22.24 10.04 14.60
N GLY A 104 23.36 10.16 15.32
CA GLY A 104 23.48 11.00 16.53
C GLY A 104 23.18 10.27 17.84
N ALA A 105 22.66 9.04 17.81
CA ALA A 105 22.58 8.19 18.99
C ALA A 105 23.95 7.56 19.28
N THR A 106 24.29 7.42 20.56
CA THR A 106 25.57 6.84 21.00
C THR A 106 25.62 5.32 20.86
N LYS A 107 24.46 4.65 20.89
CA LYS A 107 24.32 3.19 20.81
C LYS A 107 23.03 2.82 20.07
N PRO A 108 23.00 1.65 19.40
CA PRO A 108 21.74 1.06 18.93
C PRO A 108 20.78 0.80 20.09
N PHE A 109 19.49 0.77 19.79
CA PHE A 109 18.43 0.50 20.76
C PHE A 109 17.34 -0.37 20.14
N ASP A 110 16.66 -1.15 20.98
CA ASP A 110 15.59 -2.02 20.54
C ASP A 110 14.24 -1.33 20.62
N VAL A 111 13.39 -1.61 19.63
CA VAL A 111 12.01 -1.14 19.56
C VAL A 111 11.12 -2.35 19.35
N THR A 112 10.34 -2.70 20.37
CA THR A 112 9.32 -3.76 20.25
C THR A 112 8.02 -3.15 19.76
N LEU A 113 7.51 -3.68 18.65
CA LEU A 113 6.27 -3.25 18.03
C LEU A 113 5.26 -4.40 18.03
N THR A 114 3.99 -4.04 18.12
CA THR A 114 2.89 -4.98 17.87
C THR A 114 2.38 -4.74 16.46
N ARG A 115 2.31 -5.79 15.64
CA ARG A 115 1.78 -5.71 14.27
C ARG A 115 0.30 -5.33 14.32
N GLU A 116 -0.11 -4.40 13.47
CA GLU A 116 -1.50 -4.00 13.28
C GLU A 116 -1.92 -4.23 11.83
N ILE A 117 -3.22 -4.07 11.56
CA ILE A 117 -3.72 -3.97 10.19
C ILE A 117 -3.36 -2.57 9.69
N ILE A 118 -2.44 -2.52 8.72
CA ILE A 118 -2.00 -1.31 8.05
C ILE A 118 -2.86 -1.12 6.82
N LYS A 119 -3.53 0.03 6.74
CA LYS A 119 -4.33 0.43 5.58
C LYS A 119 -3.43 1.13 4.57
N ILE A 120 -3.61 0.78 3.30
CA ILE A 120 -2.97 1.44 2.17
C ILE A 120 -4.02 2.38 1.59
N GLU A 121 -3.79 3.68 1.68
CA GLU A 121 -4.66 4.66 1.06
C GLU A 121 -4.54 4.55 -0.47
N SER A 122 -5.66 4.23 -1.13
CA SER A 122 -5.77 4.13 -2.59
C SER A 122 -6.46 5.32 -3.23
N VAL A 123 -7.12 6.17 -2.43
CA VAL A 123 -7.85 7.35 -2.88
C VAL A 123 -7.31 8.58 -2.17
N TYR A 124 -6.87 9.56 -2.94
CA TYR A 124 -6.36 10.83 -2.44
C TYR A 124 -7.22 11.96 -3.00
N ALA A 125 -7.73 12.82 -2.13
CA ALA A 125 -8.51 13.98 -2.52
C ALA A 125 -7.80 15.28 -2.11
N LYS A 126 -7.81 16.27 -2.99
CA LYS A 126 -7.37 17.64 -2.67
C LYS A 126 -8.16 18.65 -3.49
N MET A 127 -8.32 19.85 -2.93
CA MET A 127 -8.89 20.98 -3.66
C MET A 127 -7.82 21.69 -4.48
N ILE A 128 -8.14 22.01 -5.72
CA ILE A 128 -7.43 23.02 -6.52
C ILE A 128 -8.20 24.33 -6.29
N GLU A 129 -7.81 25.06 -5.25
CA GLU A 129 -8.60 26.18 -4.69
C GLU A 129 -8.92 27.27 -5.72
N ASN A 130 -7.93 27.69 -6.51
CA ASN A 130 -8.07 28.77 -7.49
C ASN A 130 -9.12 28.46 -8.57
N GLU A 131 -9.37 27.19 -8.86
CA GLU A 131 -10.28 26.74 -9.91
C GLU A 131 -11.59 26.17 -9.36
N ASN A 132 -11.70 25.99 -8.03
CA ASN A 132 -12.79 25.27 -7.37
C ASN A 132 -13.02 23.87 -7.97
N ILE A 133 -11.93 23.12 -8.20
CA ILE A 133 -11.96 21.77 -8.74
C ILE A 133 -11.51 20.78 -7.65
N LEU A 134 -12.27 19.70 -7.48
CA LEU A 134 -11.84 18.57 -6.66
C LEU A 134 -10.93 17.67 -7.49
N TYR A 135 -9.68 17.54 -7.07
CA TYR A 135 -8.77 16.54 -7.63
C TYR A 135 -8.89 15.26 -6.80
N LEU A 136 -9.30 14.17 -7.45
CA LEU A 136 -9.46 12.84 -6.87
C LEU A 136 -8.55 11.86 -7.60
N ARG A 137 -7.52 11.36 -6.93
CA ARG A 137 -6.58 10.38 -7.49
C ARG A 137 -6.87 9.00 -6.94
N VAL A 138 -7.00 8.02 -7.82
CA VAL A 138 -7.13 6.60 -7.44
C VAL A 138 -5.90 5.86 -7.94
N THR A 139 -5.08 5.37 -7.01
CA THR A 139 -3.79 4.71 -7.34
C THR A 139 -3.93 3.19 -7.55
N ASN A 140 -5.01 2.59 -7.06
CA ASN A 140 -5.32 1.16 -7.22
C ASN A 140 -6.81 0.92 -6.92
N PHE A 141 -7.44 -0.09 -7.53
CA PHE A 141 -8.83 -0.48 -7.23
C PHE A 141 -8.91 -1.55 -6.13
N ASP A 142 -8.71 -1.15 -4.87
CA ASP A 142 -9.00 -2.00 -3.71
C ASP A 142 -10.46 -1.90 -3.24
N LYS A 143 -10.84 -2.75 -2.28
CA LYS A 143 -12.21 -2.88 -1.76
C LYS A 143 -12.84 -1.59 -1.19
N ASN A 144 -12.04 -0.55 -0.90
CA ASN A 144 -12.48 0.67 -0.23
C ASN A 144 -12.68 1.87 -1.17
N VAL A 145 -12.29 1.76 -2.45
CA VAL A 145 -12.27 2.90 -3.38
C VAL A 145 -13.60 3.63 -3.47
N VAL A 146 -14.71 2.90 -3.65
CA VAL A 146 -16.03 3.52 -3.83
C VAL A 146 -16.49 4.25 -2.57
N ASP A 147 -16.28 3.66 -1.39
CA ASP A 147 -16.66 4.25 -0.11
C ASP A 147 -15.87 5.53 0.17
N VAL A 148 -14.55 5.49 -0.02
CA VAL A 148 -13.67 6.65 0.20
C VAL A 148 -13.97 7.75 -0.83
N ALA A 149 -14.06 7.42 -2.11
CA ALA A 149 -14.39 8.38 -3.17
C ALA A 149 -15.76 9.07 -2.93
N SER A 150 -16.78 8.29 -2.55
CA SER A 150 -18.10 8.84 -2.25
C SER A 150 -18.07 9.80 -1.05
N LYS A 151 -17.32 9.47 0.00
CA LYS A 151 -17.13 10.34 1.17
C LYS A 151 -16.43 11.64 0.80
N GLU A 152 -15.37 11.58 0.00
CA GLU A 152 -14.66 12.78 -0.44
C GLU A 152 -15.53 13.66 -1.33
N LEU A 153 -16.27 13.09 -2.29
CA LEU A 153 -17.21 13.85 -3.14
C LEU A 153 -18.28 14.57 -2.32
N LYS A 154 -18.84 13.90 -1.29
CA LYS A 154 -19.87 14.48 -0.40
C LYS A 154 -19.35 15.64 0.44
N LYS A 155 -18.06 15.69 0.76
CA LYS A 155 -17.46 16.83 1.48
C LYS A 155 -17.42 18.11 0.64
N TYR A 156 -17.43 17.98 -0.68
CA TYR A 156 -17.28 19.09 -1.62
C TYR A 156 -18.45 19.17 -2.63
N PRO A 157 -19.69 19.39 -2.17
CA PRO A 157 -20.89 19.33 -3.02
C PRO A 157 -20.98 20.46 -4.07
N ASN A 158 -20.22 21.56 -3.88
CA ASN A 158 -20.33 22.79 -4.67
C ASN A 158 -19.09 23.05 -5.55
N VAL A 159 -18.34 22.00 -5.91
CA VAL A 159 -17.19 22.13 -6.81
C VAL A 159 -17.64 22.34 -8.25
N LYS A 160 -16.86 23.12 -9.01
CA LYS A 160 -17.13 23.36 -10.44
C LYS A 160 -16.89 22.11 -11.29
N GLY A 161 -16.07 21.19 -10.81
CA GLY A 161 -15.75 19.94 -11.49
C GLY A 161 -14.87 19.04 -10.65
N VAL A 162 -14.68 17.82 -11.16
CA VAL A 162 -13.83 16.80 -10.55
C VAL A 162 -12.81 16.33 -11.59
N ILE A 163 -11.54 16.32 -11.22
CA ILE A 163 -10.49 15.63 -11.97
C ILE A 163 -10.30 14.25 -11.36
N LEU A 164 -10.63 13.20 -12.11
CA LEU A 164 -10.32 11.82 -11.74
C LEU A 164 -8.96 11.42 -12.33
N ASP A 165 -7.94 11.29 -11.48
CA ASP A 165 -6.60 10.91 -11.89
C ASP A 165 -6.36 9.41 -11.67
N LEU A 166 -6.21 8.68 -12.76
CA LEU A 166 -5.90 7.23 -12.79
C LEU A 166 -4.47 6.95 -13.28
N ARG A 167 -3.59 7.95 -13.36
CA ARG A 167 -2.22 7.74 -13.85
C ARG A 167 -1.46 6.78 -12.94
N ASN A 168 -0.81 5.80 -13.57
CA ASN A 168 -0.07 4.70 -12.93
C ASN A 168 -0.93 3.80 -12.06
N ASN A 169 -2.25 3.75 -12.29
CA ASN A 169 -3.14 2.79 -11.65
C ASN A 169 -3.13 1.46 -12.44
N PRO A 170 -2.65 0.35 -11.85
CA PRO A 170 -2.52 -0.94 -12.53
C PRO A 170 -3.85 -1.70 -12.66
N GLY A 171 -4.96 -1.16 -12.15
CA GLY A 171 -6.27 -1.83 -12.09
C GLY A 171 -6.59 -2.31 -10.68
N GLY A 172 -7.20 -3.49 -10.58
CA GLY A 172 -7.66 -4.10 -9.33
C GLY A 172 -9.06 -4.70 -9.45
N LEU A 173 -9.88 -4.53 -8.43
CA LEU A 173 -11.22 -5.10 -8.35
C LEU A 173 -12.18 -4.43 -9.35
N LEU A 174 -12.69 -5.21 -10.31
CA LEU A 174 -13.60 -4.73 -11.35
C LEU A 174 -14.87 -4.07 -10.78
N ASN A 175 -15.44 -4.64 -9.71
CA ASN A 175 -16.63 -4.07 -9.08
C ASN A 175 -16.38 -2.68 -8.48
N GLN A 176 -15.16 -2.38 -8.03
CA GLN A 176 -14.78 -1.06 -7.52
C GLN A 176 -14.62 -0.06 -8.66
N ALA A 177 -14.10 -0.49 -9.81
CA ALA A 177 -14.06 0.34 -11.01
C ALA A 177 -15.47 0.69 -11.51
N ILE A 178 -16.37 -0.30 -11.60
CA ILE A 178 -17.77 -0.08 -11.97
C ILE A 178 -18.46 0.85 -10.95
N GLY A 179 -18.28 0.57 -9.66
CA GLY A 179 -18.88 1.36 -8.59
C GLY A 179 -18.41 2.82 -8.58
N LEU A 180 -17.14 3.07 -8.91
CA LEU A 180 -16.61 4.43 -9.02
C LEU A 180 -17.26 5.18 -10.18
N VAL A 181 -17.44 4.54 -11.34
CA VAL A 181 -18.14 5.13 -12.50
C VAL A 181 -19.60 5.47 -12.16
N ASN A 182 -20.28 4.60 -11.41
CA ASN A 182 -21.65 4.84 -10.94
C ASN A 182 -21.80 6.06 -10.02
N LEU A 183 -20.70 6.63 -9.49
CA LEU A 183 -20.76 7.89 -8.76
C LEU A 183 -20.95 9.11 -9.69
N PHE A 184 -20.72 8.94 -11.00
CA PHE A 184 -20.75 10.01 -12.00
C PHE A 184 -21.74 9.76 -13.15
N VAL A 185 -22.14 8.52 -13.37
CA VAL A 185 -22.97 8.11 -14.51
C VAL A 185 -24.23 7.39 -14.00
N ASP A 186 -25.39 7.95 -14.28
CA ASP A 186 -26.67 7.44 -13.75
C ASP A 186 -27.18 6.17 -14.47
N LYS A 187 -26.89 6.03 -15.77
CA LYS A 187 -27.45 4.96 -16.63
C LYS A 187 -26.49 4.60 -17.77
N GLY A 188 -26.54 3.35 -18.22
CA GLY A 188 -25.79 2.84 -19.35
C GLY A 188 -25.03 1.56 -19.02
N VAL A 189 -24.60 0.82 -20.05
CA VAL A 189 -23.71 -0.34 -19.87
C VAL A 189 -22.30 0.20 -19.62
N ILE A 190 -21.75 -0.05 -18.43
CA ILE A 190 -20.39 0.40 -18.07
C ILE A 190 -19.33 -0.53 -18.66
N VAL A 191 -19.53 -1.84 -18.56
CA VAL A 191 -18.62 -2.84 -19.12
C VAL A 191 -19.40 -4.10 -19.49
N SER A 192 -18.98 -4.75 -20.57
CA SER A 192 -19.44 -6.08 -20.96
C SER A 192 -18.21 -6.96 -21.15
N GLN A 193 -18.21 -8.13 -20.52
CA GLN A 193 -17.18 -9.15 -20.71
C GLN A 193 -17.80 -10.31 -21.47
N LYS A 194 -17.18 -10.69 -22.58
CA LYS A 194 -17.57 -11.86 -23.37
C LYS A 194 -16.40 -12.83 -23.31
N GLY A 195 -16.60 -13.93 -22.58
CA GLY A 195 -15.67 -15.07 -22.53
C GLY A 195 -15.91 -16.03 -23.69
#